data_AF-A0AAW1X0R4-F1
#
_entry.id   AF-A0AAW1X0R4-F1
#
_cell.length_a   1.000
_cell.length_b   1.000
_cell.length_c   1.000
_cell.angle_alpha   90.00
_cell.angle_beta   90.00
_cell.angle_gamma   90.00
#
_symmetry.space_group_name_H-M   'P 1'
#
loop_
_entity.id
_entity.type
_entity.pdbx_description
1 polymer ?
#
loop_
_entity_poly.entity_id
_entity_poly.type
_entity_poly.pdbx_seq_one_letter_code
_entity_poly.pdbx_strand_id
1 'polypeptide(L)'
;MDGWEGFVLEIHHGGKFVEVGNGQHKYVGGEVHWLERLDPNQISCVELNTFAWRLGYRQPPVLYWFKHLYLPWYNPVKDDNDAMKMIETLPKK
;
A
#
# COMPACT_ATOMS: atom_id res chain seq x y z
N MET A 1 -25.51 4.99 15.26
CA MET A 1 -24.91 4.18 14.18
C MET A 1 -23.64 4.89 13.83
N ASP A 2 -22.52 4.40 14.37
CA ASP A 2 -21.27 5.14 14.36
C ASP A 2 -20.70 5.20 12.95
N GLY A 3 -20.46 6.41 12.48
CA GLY A 3 -19.88 6.74 11.18
C GLY A 3 -18.42 6.31 11.12
N TRP A 4 -18.21 5.01 10.93
CA TRP A 4 -16.87 4.46 10.82
C TRP A 4 -16.25 4.83 9.46
N GLU A 5 -15.22 5.67 9.50
CA GLU A 5 -14.38 6.07 8.37
C GLU A 5 -13.06 5.30 8.42
N GLY A 6 -13.02 4.11 7.83
CA GLY A 6 -11.75 3.41 7.61
C GLY A 6 -11.54 3.07 6.15
N PHE A 7 -10.34 2.61 5.84
CA PHE A 7 -9.92 2.27 4.49
C PHE A 7 -9.41 0.83 4.37
N VAL A 8 -9.21 0.41 3.13
CA VAL A 8 -8.68 -0.90 2.77
C VAL A 8 -7.35 -0.69 2.05
N LEU A 9 -6.33 -1.48 2.43
CA LEU A 9 -5.05 -1.52 1.76
C LEU A 9 -4.91 -2.83 0.97
N GLU A 10 -4.61 -2.71 -0.32
CA GLU A 10 -4.21 -3.82 -1.19
C GLU A 10 -2.67 -3.87 -1.25
N ILE A 11 -2.05 -4.92 -0.71
CA ILE A 11 -0.59 -5.09 -0.67
C ILE A 11 -0.17 -6.14 -1.69
N HIS A 12 0.67 -5.74 -2.64
CA HIS A 12 1.35 -6.63 -3.59
C HIS A 12 2.76 -6.93 -3.10
N HIS A 13 3.12 -8.21 -2.95
CA HIS A 13 4.46 -8.59 -2.46
C HIS A 13 4.98 -9.92 -3.08
N GLY A 14 6.31 -10.05 -3.17
CA GLY A 14 6.98 -11.24 -3.71
C GLY A 14 6.99 -11.38 -5.25
N GLY A 15 6.19 -10.59 -5.97
CA GLY A 15 6.07 -10.61 -7.43
C GLY A 15 6.45 -9.29 -8.11
N LYS A 16 5.97 -9.11 -9.34
CA LYS A 16 6.23 -7.91 -10.17
C LYS A 16 5.06 -7.59 -11.11
N PHE A 17 4.94 -6.31 -11.49
CA PHE A 17 4.07 -5.88 -12.57
C PHE A 17 4.78 -6.06 -13.92
N VAL A 18 4.10 -6.65 -14.90
CA VAL A 18 4.58 -6.89 -16.26
C VAL A 18 3.62 -6.29 -17.27
N GLU A 19 4.13 -5.56 -18.27
CA GLU A 19 3.32 -5.03 -19.37
C GLU A 19 2.79 -6.19 -20.23
N VAL A 20 1.47 -6.23 -20.45
CA VAL A 20 0.78 -7.27 -21.24
C VAL A 20 0.16 -6.71 -22.53
N GLY A 21 0.53 -5.49 -22.91
CA GLY A 21 0.07 -4.80 -24.13
C GLY A 21 -0.84 -3.60 -23.84
N ASN A 22 -0.87 -2.63 -24.77
CA ASN A 22 -1.67 -1.40 -24.67
C ASN A 22 -1.46 -0.61 -23.36
N GLY A 23 -0.24 -0.62 -22.79
CA GLY A 23 0.06 0.02 -21.50
C GLY A 23 -0.57 -0.66 -20.28
N GLN A 24 -1.24 -1.81 -20.46
CA GLN A 24 -1.79 -2.57 -19.34
C GLN A 24 -0.70 -3.36 -18.64
N HIS A 25 -0.73 -3.34 -17.31
CA HIS A 25 0.21 -4.09 -16.47
C HIS A 25 -0.55 -5.14 -15.66
N LYS A 26 -0.01 -6.35 -15.57
CA LYS A 26 -0.52 -7.43 -14.70
C LYS A 26 0.51 -7.80 -13.65
N TYR A 27 0.04 -8.06 -12.43
CA TYR A 27 0.87 -8.58 -11.35
C TYR A 27 1.08 -10.09 -11.50
N VAL A 28 2.33 -10.56 -11.44
CA VAL A 28 2.68 -11.98 -11.61
C VAL A 28 3.77 -12.42 -10.64
N GLY A 29 3.72 -13.70 -10.25
CA GLY A 29 4.77 -14.36 -9.45
C GLY A 29 4.84 -13.96 -7.98
N GLY A 30 3.81 -13.29 -7.45
CA GLY A 30 3.70 -12.88 -6.05
C GLY A 30 2.31 -13.11 -5.49
N GLU A 31 2.04 -12.52 -4.33
CA GLU A 31 0.79 -12.62 -3.60
C GLU A 31 0.17 -11.24 -3.34
N VAL A 32 -1.16 -11.22 -3.19
CA VAL A 32 -1.93 -10.02 -2.86
C VAL A 32 -2.62 -10.23 -1.52
N HIS A 33 -2.41 -9.29 -0.59
CA HIS A 33 -3.07 -9.29 0.72
C HIS A 33 -3.97 -8.07 0.86
N TRP A 34 -5.13 -8.27 1.48
CA TRP A 34 -6.11 -7.22 1.75
C TRP A 34 -6.16 -6.96 3.25
N LEU A 35 -5.87 -5.73 3.65
CA LEU A 35 -6.02 -5.28 5.03
C LEU A 35 -7.23 -4.36 5.10
N GLU A 36 -8.28 -4.85 5.74
CA GLU A 36 -9.51 -4.10 5.93
C GLU A 36 -9.54 -3.44 7.30
N ARG A 37 -10.42 -2.45 7.42
CA ARG A 37 -10.72 -1.75 8.66
C ARG A 37 -9.57 -0.97 9.28
N LEU A 38 -8.73 -0.37 8.45
CA LEU A 38 -7.63 0.47 8.89
C LEU A 38 -8.13 1.88 9.25
N ASP A 39 -7.65 2.40 10.38
CA ASP A 39 -7.89 3.78 10.81
C ASP A 39 -6.92 4.72 10.06
N PRO A 40 -7.43 5.69 9.27
CA PRO A 40 -6.60 6.63 8.53
C PRO A 40 -5.66 7.46 9.42
N ASN A 41 -5.95 7.60 10.72
CA ASN A 41 -5.12 8.33 11.67
C ASN A 41 -4.02 7.48 12.33
N GLN A 42 -3.99 6.17 12.08
CA GLN A 42 -3.06 5.24 12.72
C GLN A 42 -2.01 4.67 11.78
N ILE A 43 -2.14 4.85 10.45
CA ILE A 43 -1.12 4.34 9.52
C ILE A 43 0.21 5.08 9.72
N SER A 44 1.30 4.32 9.75
CA SER A 44 2.67 4.84 9.85
C SER A 44 3.65 3.86 9.20
N CYS A 45 4.91 4.25 9.03
CA CYS A 45 5.96 3.33 8.60
C CYS A 45 6.15 2.16 9.57
N VAL A 46 5.86 2.35 10.86
CA VAL A 46 5.90 1.28 11.87
C VAL A 46 4.82 0.24 11.61
N GLU A 47 3.60 0.67 11.28
CA GLU A 47 2.51 -0.23 10.88
C GLU A 47 2.85 -0.98 9.59
N LEU A 48 3.34 -0.28 8.56
CA LEU A 48 3.77 -0.90 7.30
C LEU A 48 4.86 -1.96 7.53
N ASN A 49 5.84 -1.68 8.38
CA ASN A 49 6.86 -2.65 8.78
C ASN A 49 6.30 -3.84 9.55
N THR A 50 5.29 -3.62 10.39
CA THR A 50 4.60 -4.70 11.09
C THR A 50 3.87 -5.62 10.10
N PHE A 51 3.24 -5.06 9.06
CA PHE A 51 2.63 -5.87 8.00
C PHE A 51 3.67 -6.63 7.19
N ALA A 52 4.75 -5.99 6.75
CA ALA A 52 5.84 -6.67 6.04
C ALA A 52 6.46 -7.79 6.89
N TRP A 53 6.63 -7.57 8.20
CA TRP A 53 7.03 -8.62 9.12
C TRP A 53 6.01 -9.78 9.11
N ARG A 54 4.71 -9.52 9.19
CA ARG A 54 3.72 -10.62 9.13
C ARG A 54 3.80 -11.42 7.82
N LEU A 55 4.19 -10.77 6.72
CA LEU A 55 4.40 -11.39 5.41
C LEU A 55 5.76 -12.11 5.24
N GLY A 56 6.61 -12.12 6.27
CA GLY A 56 7.89 -12.84 6.26
C GLY A 56 9.11 -12.00 5.88
N TYR A 57 8.95 -10.71 5.62
CA TYR A 57 10.09 -9.80 5.42
C TYR A 57 10.76 -9.52 6.77
N ARG A 58 11.87 -10.22 7.06
CA ARG A 58 12.59 -10.20 8.35
C ARG A 58 13.83 -9.30 8.33
N GLN A 59 14.27 -8.84 7.17
CA GLN A 59 15.51 -8.07 7.01
C GLN A 59 15.21 -6.69 6.41
N PRO A 60 15.58 -5.60 7.11
CA PRO A 60 15.53 -4.27 6.53
C PRO A 60 16.66 -4.04 5.50
N PRO A 61 16.49 -3.10 4.56
CA PRO A 61 15.31 -2.25 4.39
C PRO A 61 14.21 -2.94 3.57
N VAL A 62 12.96 -2.86 4.05
CA VAL A 62 11.77 -3.13 3.22
C VAL A 62 11.44 -1.84 2.47
N LEU A 63 11.30 -1.93 1.15
CA LEU A 63 10.94 -0.80 0.31
C LEU A 63 9.45 -0.83 0.02
N TYR A 64 8.77 0.26 0.34
CA TYR A 64 7.35 0.44 0.08
C TYR A 64 7.14 1.47 -1.03
N TRP A 65 6.15 1.18 -1.87
CA TRP A 65 5.72 2.05 -2.93
C TRP A 65 4.20 2.11 -2.93
N PHE A 66 3.63 3.31 -3.10
CA PHE A 66 2.18 3.50 -3.23
C PHE A 66 1.86 4.19 -4.55
N LYS A 67 0.66 3.91 -5.08
CA LYS A 67 0.16 4.57 -6.27
C LYS A 67 -0.96 5.52 -5.89
N HIS A 68 -0.81 6.79 -6.26
CA HIS A 68 -1.88 7.77 -6.07
C HIS A 68 -3.00 7.49 -7.08
N LEU A 69 -4.27 7.61 -6.66
CA LEU A 69 -5.43 7.41 -7.55
C LEU A 69 -5.37 8.25 -8.83
N TYR A 70 -4.85 9.47 -8.76
CA TYR A 70 -4.81 10.43 -9.87
C TYR A 70 -3.48 10.47 -10.62
N LEU A 71 -2.46 9.73 -10.17
CA LEU A 71 -1.14 9.77 -10.79
C LEU A 71 -0.77 8.40 -11.38
N PRO A 72 -0.16 8.36 -12.58
CA PRO A 72 0.17 7.10 -13.23
C PRO A 72 1.43 6.42 -12.64
N TRP A 73 2.15 7.07 -11.72
CA TRP A 73 3.41 6.57 -11.15
C TRP A 73 3.28 6.12 -9.69
N TYR A 74 4.19 5.22 -9.31
CA TYR A 74 4.40 4.80 -7.92
C TYR A 74 5.34 5.78 -7.22
N ASN A 75 5.00 6.16 -5.98
CA ASN A 75 5.81 7.00 -5.12
C ASN A 75 6.39 6.16 -3.98
N PRO A 76 7.67 6.35 -3.62
CA PRO A 76 8.25 5.63 -2.49
C PRO A 76 7.68 6.15 -1.17
N VAL A 77 7.48 5.27 -0.18
CA VAL A 77 7.19 5.66 1.21
C VAL A 77 8.50 5.65 1.98
N LYS A 78 9.05 6.83 2.27
CA LYS A 78 10.36 6.95 2.95
C LYS A 78 10.23 7.23 4.44
N ASP A 79 9.17 7.92 4.82
CA ASP A 79 8.88 8.36 6.17
C ASP A 79 7.37 8.40 6.43
N ASP A 80 6.99 8.75 7.66
CA ASP A 80 5.58 8.82 8.06
C ASP A 80 4.81 9.89 7.29
N ASN A 81 5.46 10.96 6.80
CA ASN A 81 4.76 11.96 5.98
C ASN A 81 4.33 11.36 4.64
N ASP A 82 5.17 10.54 4.02
CA ASP A 82 4.79 9.83 2.79
C ASP A 82 3.70 8.78 3.05
N ALA A 83 3.71 8.12 4.21
CA ALA A 83 2.65 7.20 4.62
C ALA A 83 1.31 7.93 4.82
N MET A 84 1.32 9.13 5.38
CA MET A 84 0.13 9.97 5.52
C MET A 84 -0.39 10.47 4.17
N LYS A 85 0.50 10.93 3.28
CA LYS A 85 0.12 11.34 1.92
C LYS A 85 -0.60 10.23 1.17
N MET A 86 -0.17 8.98 1.32
CA MET A 86 -0.86 7.82 0.74
C MET A 86 -2.34 7.79 1.12
N ILE A 87 -2.68 8.07 2.38
CA ILE A 87 -4.06 8.09 2.88
C ILE A 87 -4.84 9.29 2.38
N GLU A 88 -4.21 10.46 2.31
CA GLU A 88 -4.85 11.68 1.78
C GLU A 88 -5.35 11.49 0.34
N THR A 89 -4.76 10.56 -0.42
CA THR A 89 -5.18 10.24 -1.79
C THR A 89 -6.48 9.45 -1.87
N LEU A 90 -6.93 8.86 -0.76
CA LEU A 90 -8.09 7.99 -0.74
C LEU A 90 -9.38 8.83 -0.87
N PRO A 91 -10.39 8.32 -1.60
CA PRO A 91 -11.68 8.99 -1.67
C PRO A 91 -12.26 9.17 -0.26
N LYS A 92 -12.51 10.42 0.14
CA LYS A 92 -13.28 10.71 1.35
C LYS A 92 -14.75 10.43 1.05
N LYS A 93 -15.44 9.76 1.97
CA LYS A 93 -16.88 9.52 1.87
C LYS A 93 -17.68 10.80 2.09
#